data_AF-A0A0D8HFN4-F1
#
_entry.id   AF-A0A0D8HFN4-F1
#
_cell.length_a   1.000
_cell.length_b   1.000
_cell.length_c   1.000
_cell.angle_alpha   90.00
_cell.angle_beta   90.00
_cell.angle_gamma   90.00
#
_symmetry.space_group_name_H-M   'P 1'
#
loop_
_entity.id
_entity.type
_entity.pdbx_description
1 polymer ?
#
loop_
_entity_poly.entity_id
_entity_poly.type
_entity_poly.pdbx_seq_one_letter_code
_entity_poly.pdbx_strand_id
1 'polypeptide(L)'
;MERQSKIDISGVNERTVDFVLARRALLRAFGRGEVLKTEICDAQPELMRAALNLGKPKSSICPICRDTKLVSVYFAFGPKLPAHGRCLNSESEIDSILSRHIDAKVYEVEVCLNCKWNHLDRLLAPFVFGEESA
;
A
#
# COMPACT_ATOMS: atom_id res chain seq x y z
N MET A 1 1.65 -29.22 5.25
CA MET A 1 1.30 -28.70 3.91
C MET A 1 0.84 -27.25 4.09
N GLU A 2 1.76 -26.35 4.42
CA GLU A 2 1.45 -24.92 4.64
C GLU A 2 2.58 -24.11 4.01
N ARG A 3 2.34 -23.59 2.80
CA ARG A 3 3.22 -22.60 2.18
C ARG A 3 2.75 -21.24 2.66
N GLN A 4 3.30 -20.76 3.79
CA GLN A 4 3.34 -19.33 4.06
C GLN A 4 4.10 -18.66 2.92
N SER A 5 3.39 -18.02 2.00
CA SER A 5 3.98 -17.02 1.11
C SER A 5 4.22 -15.73 1.90
N LYS A 6 5.19 -15.81 2.80
CA LYS A 6 5.98 -14.65 3.21
C LYS A 6 6.68 -14.22 1.93
N ILE A 7 6.31 -13.04 1.40
CA ILE A 7 6.97 -12.49 0.22
C ILE A 7 8.43 -12.29 0.62
N ASP A 8 9.28 -13.15 0.07
CA ASP A 8 10.72 -13.16 0.33
C ASP A 8 11.35 -12.22 -0.70
N ILE A 9 11.62 -10.99 -0.27
CA ILE A 9 12.12 -9.91 -1.13
C ILE A 9 13.64 -10.05 -1.33
N SER A 10 14.08 -11.23 -1.79
CA SER A 10 15.48 -11.61 -1.98
C SER A 10 16.07 -11.13 -3.31
N GLY A 11 15.82 -9.86 -3.66
CA GLY A 11 16.35 -9.22 -4.88
C GLY A 11 16.33 -7.69 -4.88
N VAL A 12 16.26 -7.04 -3.73
CA VAL A 12 15.81 -5.65 -3.64
C VAL A 12 16.95 -4.64 -3.74
N ASN A 13 16.96 -3.90 -4.85
CA ASN A 13 17.66 -2.62 -4.99
C ASN A 13 16.65 -1.46 -4.85
N GLU A 14 15.86 -1.49 -3.78
CA GLU A 14 14.79 -0.51 -3.49
C GLU A 14 14.76 -0.14 -2.00
N ARG A 15 14.29 1.07 -1.68
CA ARG A 15 14.12 1.57 -0.32
C ARG A 15 12.65 1.44 0.07
N THR A 16 12.42 0.89 1.26
CA THR A 16 11.07 0.65 1.79
C THR A 16 10.83 1.43 3.06
N VAL A 17 9.66 2.07 3.15
CA VAL A 17 9.17 2.73 4.37
C VAL A 17 7.84 2.10 4.78
N ASP A 18 7.80 1.50 5.97
CA ASP A 18 6.59 0.90 6.55
C ASP A 18 5.82 1.90 7.42
N PHE A 19 4.49 1.90 7.29
CA PHE A 19 3.61 2.81 8.04
C PHE A 19 2.92 2.12 9.23
N VAL A 20 3.50 1.03 9.73
CA VAL A 20 2.94 0.22 10.83
C VAL A 20 2.73 1.03 12.11
N LEU A 21 3.62 1.98 12.42
CA LEU A 21 3.48 2.84 13.61
C LEU A 21 2.29 3.79 13.49
N ALA A 22 2.12 4.43 12.34
CA ALA A 22 0.97 5.29 12.05
C ALA A 22 -0.34 4.49 12.14
N ARG A 23 -0.35 3.29 11.55
CA ARG A 23 -1.48 2.36 11.62
C ARG A 23 -1.87 2.02 13.05
N ARG A 24 -0.88 1.67 13.89
CA ARG A 24 -1.10 1.33 15.30
C ARG A 24 -1.55 2.54 16.12
N ALA A 25 -1.10 3.74 15.79
CA ALA A 25 -1.55 4.96 16.46
C ALA A 25 -3.02 5.24 16.13
N LEU A 26 -3.39 5.18 14.84
CA LEU A 26 -4.77 5.41 14.38
C LEU A 26 -5.76 4.40 14.98
N LEU A 27 -5.42 3.11 14.98
CA LEU A 27 -6.27 2.07 15.58
C LEU A 27 -6.42 2.24 17.10
N ARG A 28 -5.39 2.73 17.79
CA ARG A 28 -5.48 3.03 19.23
C ARG A 28 -6.37 4.23 19.50
N ALA A 29 -6.28 5.29 18.69
CA ALA A 29 -7.17 6.45 18.80
C ALA A 29 -8.64 6.07 18.54
N PHE A 30 -8.89 5.27 17.49
CA PHE A 30 -10.21 4.69 17.22
C PHE A 30 -10.72 3.84 18.38
N GLY A 31 -9.87 2.99 18.96
CA GLY A 31 -10.23 2.17 20.12
C GLY A 31 -10.54 2.97 21.40
N ARG A 32 -10.02 4.20 21.51
CA ARG A 32 -10.35 5.15 22.59
C ARG A 32 -11.56 6.03 22.27
N GLY A 33 -12.13 5.93 21.07
CA GLY A 33 -13.25 6.77 20.62
C GLY A 33 -12.86 8.20 20.26
N GLU A 34 -11.56 8.49 20.08
CA GLU A 34 -11.06 9.81 19.69
C GLU A 34 -11.28 10.11 18.20
N VAL A 35 -11.50 9.06 17.40
CA VAL A 35 -11.73 9.16 15.96
C VAL A 35 -12.97 8.32 15.64
N LEU A 36 -13.87 8.88 14.85
CA LEU A 36 -15.09 8.23 14.43
C LEU A 36 -14.82 7.24 13.31
N LYS A 37 -15.67 6.21 13.21
CA LYS A 37 -15.59 5.21 12.14
C LYS A 37 -15.66 5.88 10.76
N THR A 38 -16.53 6.87 10.58
CA THR A 38 -16.72 7.58 9.31
C THR A 38 -15.51 8.39 8.86
N GLU A 39 -14.59 8.72 9.77
CA GLU A 39 -13.37 9.47 9.45
C GLU A 39 -12.24 8.56 8.94
N ILE A 40 -12.29 7.26 9.26
CA ILE A 40 -11.27 6.28 8.88
C ILE A 40 -11.76 5.23 7.88
N CYS A 41 -13.09 5.16 7.69
CA CYS A 41 -13.77 4.31 6.74
C CYS A 41 -14.25 5.14 5.55
N ASP A 42 -13.32 5.88 4.95
CA ASP A 42 -13.57 6.91 3.95
C ASP A 42 -12.90 6.59 2.60
N ALA A 43 -12.54 5.32 2.36
CA ALA A 43 -11.93 4.90 1.10
C ALA A 43 -12.76 5.39 -0.10
N GLN A 44 -12.11 6.22 -0.92
CA GLN A 44 -12.74 6.87 -2.05
C GLN A 44 -13.20 5.87 -3.11
N PRO A 45 -14.24 6.17 -3.90
CA PRO A 45 -14.77 5.26 -4.91
C PRO A 45 -13.70 4.73 -5.89
N GLU A 46 -12.74 5.54 -6.29
CA GLU A 46 -11.65 5.17 -7.19
C GLU A 46 -10.73 4.12 -6.55
N LEU A 47 -10.38 4.30 -5.27
CA LEU A 47 -9.59 3.33 -4.51
C LEU A 47 -10.35 2.01 -4.35
N MET A 48 -11.65 2.08 -4.08
CA MET A 48 -12.52 0.89 -3.99
C MET A 48 -12.60 0.14 -5.32
N ARG A 49 -12.70 0.85 -6.45
CA ARG A 49 -12.67 0.23 -7.79
C ARG A 49 -11.33 -0.45 -8.07
N ALA A 50 -10.21 0.18 -7.71
CA ALA A 50 -8.89 -0.41 -7.85
C ALA A 50 -8.73 -1.65 -6.96
N ALA A 51 -9.17 -1.57 -5.71
CA ALA A 51 -9.19 -2.68 -4.75
C ALA A 51 -10.01 -3.88 -5.26
N LEU A 52 -11.16 -3.63 -5.88
CA LEU A 52 -12.02 -4.68 -6.40
C LEU A 52 -11.44 -5.39 -7.63
N ASN A 53 -10.83 -4.64 -8.56
CA ASN A 53 -10.43 -5.17 -9.86
C ASN A 53 -8.96 -5.59 -9.94
N LEU A 54 -8.09 -4.92 -9.18
CA LEU A 54 -6.62 -5.08 -9.25
C LEU A 54 -5.99 -5.43 -7.89
N GLY A 55 -6.78 -5.36 -6.81
CA GLY A 55 -6.30 -5.61 -5.46
C GLY A 55 -5.80 -7.04 -5.24
N LYS A 56 -4.80 -7.19 -4.37
CA LYS A 56 -4.27 -8.48 -3.94
C LYS A 56 -4.80 -8.84 -2.55
N PRO A 57 -5.39 -10.04 -2.35
CA PRO A 57 -5.91 -10.41 -1.05
C PRO A 57 -4.78 -10.52 -0.02
N LYS A 58 -4.96 -9.88 1.15
CA LYS A 58 -4.10 -10.07 2.32
C LYS A 58 -4.65 -11.17 3.21
N SER A 59 -3.78 -11.74 4.04
CA SER A 59 -4.18 -12.68 5.11
C SER A 59 -4.81 -11.98 6.31
N SER A 60 -4.54 -10.68 6.50
CA SER A 60 -5.05 -9.90 7.61
C SER A 60 -6.55 -9.59 7.49
N ILE A 61 -7.26 -9.72 8.60
CA ILE A 61 -8.67 -9.34 8.73
C ILE A 61 -8.76 -7.83 8.99
N CYS A 62 -9.82 -7.19 8.49
CA CYS A 62 -10.06 -5.76 8.73
C CYS A 62 -10.12 -5.48 10.24
N PRO A 63 -9.31 -4.55 10.77
CA PRO A 63 -9.28 -4.24 12.20
C PRO A 63 -10.53 -3.49 12.68
N ILE A 64 -11.29 -2.89 11.75
CA ILE A 64 -12.47 -2.07 12.08
C ILE A 64 -13.74 -2.90 12.14
N CYS A 65 -14.11 -3.58 11.05
CA CYS A 65 -15.34 -4.36 11.01
C CYS A 65 -15.15 -5.83 11.41
N ARG A 66 -13.94 -6.37 11.29
CA ARG A 66 -13.60 -7.79 11.56
C ARG A 66 -14.33 -8.84 10.68
N ASP A 67 -15.04 -8.40 9.65
CA ASP A 67 -15.85 -9.29 8.80
C ASP A 67 -15.13 -9.85 7.58
N THR A 68 -14.21 -9.07 6.97
CA THR A 68 -13.55 -9.45 5.72
C THR A 68 -12.03 -9.31 5.80
N LYS A 69 -11.34 -10.06 4.93
CA LYS A 69 -9.91 -9.86 4.69
C LYS A 69 -9.65 -8.53 3.99
N LEU A 70 -8.50 -7.95 4.26
CA LEU A 70 -8.02 -6.75 3.59
C LEU A 70 -7.49 -7.11 2.19
N VAL A 71 -7.44 -6.11 1.31
CA VAL A 71 -6.77 -6.20 0.01
C VAL A 71 -5.70 -5.12 -0.09
N SER A 72 -4.54 -5.44 -0.67
CA SER A 72 -3.49 -4.48 -0.99
C SER A 72 -3.70 -3.94 -2.41
N VAL A 73 -3.56 -2.63 -2.58
CA VAL A 73 -3.59 -1.94 -3.87
C VAL A 73 -2.30 -1.16 -4.02
N TYR A 74 -1.67 -1.25 -5.19
CA TYR A 74 -0.39 -0.61 -5.46
C TYR A 74 -0.58 0.55 -6.44
N PHE A 75 -0.09 1.73 -6.10
CA PHE A 75 -0.13 2.91 -6.96
C PHE A 75 1.26 3.48 -7.19
N ALA A 76 1.66 3.60 -8.45
CA ALA A 76 2.90 4.24 -8.85
C ALA A 76 2.67 5.72 -9.20
N PHE A 77 3.54 6.57 -8.67
CA PHE A 77 3.61 8.00 -8.98
C PHE A 77 5.04 8.38 -9.36
N GLY A 78 5.19 9.41 -10.20
CA GLY A 78 6.48 9.94 -10.62
C GLY A 78 6.37 10.86 -11.84
N PRO A 79 7.42 11.61 -12.19
CA PRO A 79 7.38 12.62 -13.26
C PRO A 79 7.00 12.09 -14.64
N LYS A 80 7.26 10.80 -14.92
CA LYS A 80 6.97 10.13 -16.20
C LYS A 80 5.71 9.25 -16.13
N LEU A 81 4.94 9.35 -15.05
CA LEU A 81 3.71 8.60 -14.84
C LEU A 81 2.49 9.54 -14.88
N PRO A 82 1.28 9.01 -15.13
CA PRO A 82 0.06 9.80 -15.09
C PRO A 82 -0.08 10.55 -13.75
N ALA A 83 -0.58 11.78 -13.79
CA ALA A 83 -0.74 12.62 -12.59
C ALA A 83 -1.64 11.98 -11.52
N HIS A 84 -2.65 11.21 -11.94
CA HIS A 84 -3.54 10.46 -11.06
C HIS A 84 -2.94 9.18 -10.47
N GLY A 85 -1.67 8.89 -10.80
CA GLY A 85 -1.01 7.63 -10.48
C GLY A 85 -1.45 6.49 -11.39
N ARG A 86 -0.60 5.47 -11.49
CA ARG A 86 -0.88 4.23 -12.21
C ARG A 86 -1.10 3.11 -11.20
N CYS A 87 -2.26 2.46 -11.25
CA CYS A 87 -2.50 1.25 -10.46
C CYS A 87 -1.69 0.09 -11.03
N LEU A 88 -1.01 -0.66 -10.17
CA LEU A 88 -0.21 -1.82 -10.51
C LEU A 88 -0.87 -3.11 -10.01
N ASN A 89 -0.65 -4.21 -10.73
CA ASN A 89 -1.32 -5.49 -10.46
C ASN A 89 -0.38 -6.66 -10.18
N SER A 90 0.94 -6.46 -10.23
CA SER A 90 1.94 -7.52 -10.06
C SER A 90 3.28 -6.98 -9.58
N GLU A 91 4.05 -7.85 -8.92
CA GLU A 91 5.41 -7.54 -8.44
C GLU A 91 6.35 -7.18 -9.60
N SER A 92 6.25 -7.92 -10.71
CA SER A 92 7.03 -7.62 -11.91
C SER A 92 6.76 -6.22 -12.46
N GLU A 93 5.52 -5.71 -12.37
CA GLU A 93 5.22 -4.32 -12.74
C GLU A 93 5.85 -3.31 -11.77
N ILE A 94 5.87 -3.61 -10.47
CA ILE A 94 6.49 -2.77 -9.44
C ILE A 94 8.00 -2.66 -9.71
N ASP A 95 8.69 -3.79 -9.85
CA ASP A 95 10.12 -3.85 -10.14
C ASP A 95 10.44 -3.12 -11.46
N SER A 96 9.59 -3.31 -12.47
CA SER A 96 9.74 -2.68 -13.77
C SER A 96 9.61 -1.15 -13.72
N ILE A 97 8.73 -0.63 -12.85
CA ILE A 97 8.61 0.81 -12.62
C ILE A 97 9.82 1.33 -11.83
N LEU A 98 10.18 0.67 -10.74
CA LEU A 98 11.25 1.14 -9.84
C LEU A 98 12.62 1.08 -10.51
N SER A 99 12.86 0.11 -11.40
CA SER A 99 14.11 0.02 -12.17
C SER A 99 14.25 1.06 -13.28
N ARG A 100 13.14 1.54 -13.87
CA ARG A 100 13.16 2.46 -15.02
C ARG A 100 13.04 3.94 -14.65
N HIS A 101 12.50 4.24 -13.48
CA HIS A 101 12.14 5.58 -13.09
C HIS A 101 12.71 5.90 -11.71
N ILE A 102 13.85 6.60 -11.66
CA ILE A 102 14.59 6.89 -10.43
C ILE A 102 13.78 7.68 -9.39
N ASP A 103 12.87 8.54 -9.84
CA ASP A 103 11.99 9.34 -8.98
C ASP A 103 10.60 8.70 -8.76
N ALA A 104 10.40 7.45 -9.19
CA ALA A 104 9.14 6.77 -8.98
C ALA A 104 8.95 6.41 -7.50
N LYS A 105 7.69 6.41 -7.09
CA LYS A 105 7.23 6.00 -5.76
C LYS A 105 6.05 5.07 -5.95
N VAL A 106 6.10 3.90 -5.33
CA VAL A 106 4.98 2.95 -5.32
C VAL A 106 4.42 2.88 -3.91
N TYR A 107 3.15 3.21 -3.78
CA TYR A 107 2.42 3.19 -2.52
C TYR A 107 1.56 1.94 -2.47
N GLU A 108 1.73 1.14 -1.43
CA GLU A 108 0.83 0.03 -1.11
C GLU A 108 -0.20 0.49 -0.09
N VAL A 109 -1.47 0.44 -0.46
CA VAL A 109 -2.59 0.81 0.39
C VAL A 109 -3.39 -0.44 0.73
N GLU A 110 -3.59 -0.73 2.01
CA GLU A 110 -4.56 -1.74 2.43
C GLU A 110 -5.98 -1.16 2.41
N VAL A 111 -6.94 -1.95 1.95
CA VAL A 111 -8.34 -1.54 1.81
C VAL A 111 -9.27 -2.65 2.29
N CYS A 112 -10.36 -2.29 2.97
CA CYS A 112 -11.46 -3.19 3.29
C CYS A 112 -12.64 -2.96 2.34
N LEU A 113 -12.99 -3.97 1.54
CA LEU A 113 -14.11 -3.87 0.60
C LEU A 113 -15.50 -3.80 1.27
N ASN A 114 -15.61 -4.15 2.56
CA ASN A 114 -16.86 -4.09 3.30
C ASN A 114 -17.09 -2.71 3.94
N CYS A 115 -16.20 -2.30 4.85
CA CYS A 115 -16.38 -1.08 5.62
C CYS A 115 -15.67 0.14 5.06
N LYS A 116 -14.95 0.05 3.93
CA LYS A 116 -14.19 1.16 3.33
C LYS A 116 -13.04 1.70 4.20
N TRP A 117 -12.53 0.92 5.14
CA TRP A 117 -11.25 1.22 5.77
C TRP A 117 -10.14 1.24 4.72
N ASN A 118 -9.25 2.24 4.78
CA ASN A 118 -7.98 2.18 4.08
C ASN A 118 -6.83 2.74 4.92
N HIS A 119 -5.63 2.26 4.67
CA HIS A 119 -4.42 2.77 5.30
C HIS A 119 -3.21 2.54 4.39
N LEU A 120 -2.30 3.52 4.32
CA LEU A 120 -1.04 3.33 3.60
C LEU A 120 -0.19 2.32 4.38
N ASP A 121 0.21 1.22 3.77
CA ASP A 121 0.97 0.16 4.45
C ASP A 121 2.47 0.34 4.22
N ARG A 122 2.85 0.55 2.95
CA ARG A 122 4.24 0.68 2.53
C ARG A 122 4.42 1.73 1.43
N LEU A 123 5.62 2.30 1.40
CA LEU A 123 6.14 3.07 0.28
C LEU A 123 7.42 2.38 -0.21
N LEU A 124 7.46 2.07 -1.49
CA LEU A 124 8.61 1.52 -2.20
C LEU A 124 9.17 2.61 -3.13
N ALA A 125 10.48 2.78 -3.14
CA ALA A 125 11.17 3.72 -4.01
C ALA A 125 12.47 3.08 -4.52
N PRO A 126 13.00 3.48 -5.69
CA PRO A 126 14.25 2.96 -6.21
C PRO A 126 15.41 3.24 -5.24
N PHE A 127 16.36 2.32 -5.15
CA PHE A 127 17.60 2.59 -4.43
C PHE A 127 18.52 3.43 -5.31
N VAL A 128 18.67 4.71 -4.94
CA VAL A 128 19.66 5.61 -5.57
C VAL A 128 20.95 5.58 -4.73
N PHE A 129 22.09 5.19 -5.30
CA PHE A 129 23.38 5.49 -4.69
C PHE A 129 23.71 6.96 -5.01
N GLY A 130 24.12 7.73 -4.00
CA GLY A 130 24.33 9.16 -4.14
C GLY A 130 25.40 9.51 -5.18
N GLU A 131 25.05 10.33 -6.17
CA GLU A 131 25.97 11.32 -6.70
C GLU A 131 25.92 12.52 -5.75
N GLU A 132 26.87 12.54 -4.82
CA GLU A 132 27.27 13.77 -4.16
C GLU A 132 28.03 14.58 -5.22
N SER A 133 27.32 15.48 -5.93
CA SER A 133 27.95 16.43 -6.83
C SER A 133 28.81 17.39 -6.00
N ALA A 134 30.13 17.22 -6.10
CA ALA A 134 31.13 18.24 -5.76
C ALA A 134 31.39 19.14 -6.99
#